data_AF-A0A7C8LUI0-F1
#
_entry.id   AF-A0A7C8LUI0-F1
#
_cell.length_a   1.000
_cell.length_b   1.000
_cell.length_c   1.000
_cell.angle_alpha   90.00
_cell.angle_beta   90.00
_cell.angle_gamma   90.00
#
_symmetry.space_group_name_H-M   'P 1'
#
loop_
_entity.id
_entity.type
_entity.pdbx_description
1 polymer ?
#
loop_
_entity_poly.entity_id
_entity_poly.type
_entity_poly.pdbx_seq_one_letter_code
_entity_poly.pdbx_strand_id
1 'polypeptide(L)' 'MIRETGLLVELVANKDKRKRSANLIKLEIAIEEDDRIKPGTVYIEEPELGVFYVLAETLEFGEFSLQLEAN' A
#
# COMPACT_ATOMS: atom_id res chain seq x y z
N MET A 1 2.97 5.81 10.86
CA MET A 1 3.22 4.59 10.06
C MET A 1 1.89 4.12 9.46
N ILE A 2 1.72 4.22 8.13
CA ILE A 2 0.60 3.84 7.20
C ILE A 2 -0.83 3.66 7.77
N ARG A 3 -0.98 2.90 8.85
CA ARG A 3 -2.18 2.67 9.67
C ARG A 3 -2.90 3.96 10.09
N GLU A 4 -2.18 5.07 10.20
CA GLU A 4 -2.71 6.36 10.67
C GLU A 4 -3.37 7.21 9.56
N THR A 5 -3.27 6.80 8.29
CA THR A 5 -3.69 7.64 7.16
C THR A 5 -5.17 7.46 6.77
N GLY A 6 -5.85 6.41 7.26
CA GLY A 6 -7.22 6.08 6.88
C GLY A 6 -7.41 5.66 5.41
N LEU A 7 -6.34 5.64 4.62
CA LEU A 7 -6.37 5.35 3.18
C LEU A 7 -6.88 3.95 2.88
N LEU A 8 -6.54 2.97 3.72
CA LEU A 8 -6.98 1.59 3.57
C LEU A 8 -8.48 1.42 3.84
N VAL A 9 -9.00 2.11 4.86
CA VAL A 9 -10.44 2.15 5.15
C VAL A 9 -11.21 2.79 3.98
N GLU A 10 -10.67 3.88 3.43
CA GLU A 10 -11.27 4.55 2.28
C GLU A 10 -11.24 3.68 1.01
N LEU A 11 -10.19 2.87 0.82
CA LEU A 11 -10.07 1.89 -0.27
C LEU A 11 -11.15 0.81 -0.18
N VAL A 12 -11.35 0.22 1.01
CA VAL A 12 -12.37 -0.83 1.23
C VAL A 12 -13.78 -0.27 1.06
N ALA A 13 -14.05 0.95 1.54
CA ALA A 13 -15.38 1.55 1.51
C ALA A 13 -15.77 2.15 0.14
N ASN A 14 -14.80 2.60 -0.68
CA ASN A 14 -15.10 3.20 -1.98
C ASN A 14 -15.30 2.14 -3.08
N LYS A 15 -16.41 2.29 -3.81
CA LYS A 15 -16.68 1.53 -5.07
C LYS A 15 -16.22 2.28 -6.32
N ASP A 16 -15.88 3.56 -6.21
CA ASP A 16 -15.41 4.35 -7.35
C ASP A 16 -13.97 3.97 -7.73
N LYS A 17 -13.80 3.44 -8.94
CA LYS A 17 -12.50 2.95 -9.41
C LYS A 17 -11.42 4.03 -9.46
N ARG A 18 -11.77 5.28 -9.79
CA ARG A 18 -10.77 6.37 -9.91
C ARG A 18 -10.25 6.78 -8.54
N LYS A 19 -11.14 6.96 -7.57
CA LYS A 19 -10.78 7.28 -6.18
C LYS A 19 -9.94 6.17 -5.56
N ARG A 20 -10.31 4.90 -5.80
CA ARG A 20 -9.49 3.75 -5.36
C ARG A 20 -8.08 3.81 -5.95
N SER A 21 -7.94 3.97 -7.26
CA SER A 21 -6.60 4.08 -7.89
C SER A 21 -5.79 5.24 -7.32
N ALA A 22 -6.42 6.40 -7.07
CA ALA A 22 -5.72 7.52 -6.46
C ALA A 22 -5.24 7.23 -5.02
N ASN A 23 -6.02 6.47 -4.25
CA ASN A 23 -5.64 6.09 -2.89
C ASN A 23 -4.55 5.02 -2.85
N LEU A 24 -4.53 4.09 -3.80
CA LEU A 24 -3.43 3.14 -3.95
C LEU A 24 -2.11 3.88 -4.19
N ILE A 25 -2.10 4.84 -5.12
CA ILE A 25 -0.89 5.64 -5.40
C ILE A 25 -0.44 6.42 -4.15
N LYS A 26 -1.36 7.04 -3.41
CA LYS A 26 -1.02 7.73 -2.15
C LYS A 26 -0.43 6.79 -1.12
N LEU A 27 -0.92 5.56 -1.06
CA LEU A 27 -0.45 4.55 -0.13
C LEU A 27 0.95 4.06 -0.52
N GLU A 28 1.21 3.85 -1.81
CA GLU A 28 2.55 3.55 -2.35
C GLU A 28 3.54 4.65 -1.96
N ILE A 29 3.22 5.91 -2.24
CA ILE A 29 4.06 7.07 -1.88
C ILE A 29 4.33 7.10 -0.38
N ALA A 30 3.30 6.88 0.46
CA ALA A 30 3.46 6.90 1.91
C ALA A 30 4.33 5.77 2.45
N ILE A 31 4.39 4.62 1.76
CA ILE A 31 5.33 3.53 2.08
C ILE A 31 6.75 3.90 1.65
N GLU A 32 6.89 4.54 0.48
CA GLU A 32 8.20 4.98 -0.04
C GLU A 32 8.86 6.09 0.79
N GLU A 33 8.12 6.79 1.65
CA GLU A 33 8.69 7.74 2.60
C GLU A 33 9.50 7.07 3.73
N ASP A 34 9.41 5.74 3.89
CA ASP A 34 10.25 4.99 4.83
C ASP A 34 11.65 4.78 4.24
N ASP A 35 12.69 5.29 4.91
CA ASP A 35 14.07 5.32 4.41
C ASP A 35 14.69 3.92 4.18
N ARG A 36 14.09 2.88 4.73
CA ARG A 36 14.53 1.48 4.58
C ARG A 36 14.03 0.86 3.28
N ILE A 37 13.06 1.47 2.64
CA ILE A 37 12.42 0.99 1.41
C ILE A 37 13.10 1.61 0.21
N LYS A 38 13.38 0.80 -0.80
CA LYS A 38 13.96 1.26 -2.06
C LYS A 38 12.87 1.97 -2.88
N PRO A 39 13.03 3.28 -3.21
CA PRO A 39 12.03 4.01 -3.99
C PRO A 39 11.85 3.40 -5.38
N GLY A 40 10.62 3.44 -5.89
CA GLY A 40 10.20 2.86 -7.16
C GLY A 40 9.97 1.35 -7.13
N THR A 41 10.04 0.71 -5.97
CA THR A 41 9.81 -0.74 -5.82
C THR A 41 8.50 -1.08 -5.10
N VAL A 42 7.81 -0.09 -4.53
CA VAL A 42 6.56 -0.32 -3.83
C VAL A 42 5.42 -0.52 -4.83
N TYR A 43 4.68 -1.60 -4.65
CA TYR A 43 3.49 -1.92 -5.42
C TYR A 43 2.41 -2.53 -4.54
N ILE A 44 1.14 -2.21 -4.80
CA ILE A 44 0.02 -2.77 -4.06
C ILE A 44 -0.84 -3.66 -4.96
N GLU A 45 -1.04 -4.90 -4.51
CA GLU A 45 -1.91 -5.87 -5.15
C GLU A 45 -3.19 -6.09 -4.35
N GLU A 46 -4.30 -6.28 -5.06
CA GLU A 46 -5.60 -6.68 -4.50
C GLU A 46 -6.01 -8.03 -5.13
N PRO A 47 -5.45 -9.17 -4.66
CA PRO A 47 -5.77 -10.49 -5.22
C PRO A 47 -7.24 -10.87 -5.02
N GLU A 48 -7.84 -10.40 -3.92
CA GLU A 48 -9.26 -10.58 -3.59
C GLU A 48 -9.84 -9.25 -3.13
N LEU A 49 -11.14 -9.04 -3.36
CA LEU A 49 -11.79 -7.78 -3.02
C LEU A 49 -11.62 -7.47 -1.52
N GLY A 50 -10.95 -6.37 -1.21
CA GLY A 50 -10.68 -5.92 0.16
C GLY A 50 -9.45 -6.55 0.81
N VAL A 51 -8.74 -7.44 0.13
CA VAL A 51 -7.46 -8.01 0.58
C VAL A 51 -6.35 -7.31 -0.17
N PHE A 52 -5.49 -6.56 0.54
CA PHE A 52 -4.40 -5.81 -0.10
C PHE A 52 -3.04 -6.31 0.40
N TYR A 53 -2.09 -6.46 -0.51
CA TYR A 53 -0.69 -6.78 -0.20
C TYR A 53 0.21 -5.65 -0.70
N VAL A 54 1.16 -5.25 0.14
CA VAL A 54 2.30 -4.42 -0.27
C VAL A 54 3.43 -5.34 -0.66
N LEU A 55 3.99 -5.11 -1.84
CA LEU A 55 5.24 -5.70 -2.28
C LEU A 55 6.25 -4.56 -2.41
N ALA A 56 7.46 -4.75 -1.89
CA ALA A 56 8.51 -3.75 -1.97
C ALA A 56 9.89 -4.38 -1.76
N GLU A 57 10.94 -3.69 -2.18
CA GLU A 57 12.32 -4.06 -1.91
C GLU A 57 12.88 -3.19 -0.80
N THR A 58 13.43 -3.82 0.24
CA THR A 58 14.21 -3.12 1.25
C THR A 58 15.65 -2.90 0.76
N LEU A 59 16.30 -1.84 1.25
CA LEU A 59 17.69 -1.55 0.88
C LEU A 59 18.68 -2.62 1.36
N GLU A 60 18.38 -3.30 2.47
CA GLU A 60 19.33 -4.22 3.14
C GLU A 60 18.96 -5.70 3.01
N PHE A 61 17.67 -6.04 2.87
CA PHE A 61 17.17 -7.42 2.99
C PHE A 61 16.49 -7.95 1.72
N GLY A 62 16.37 -7.12 0.68
CA GLY A 62 15.71 -7.50 -0.58
C GLY A 62 14.17 -7.41 -0.48
N GLU A 63 13.50 -8.20 -1.32
CA GLU A 63 12.04 -8.16 -1.51
C GLU A 63 11.26 -8.70 -0.30
N PHE A 64 10.15 -8.05 0.02
CA PHE A 64 9.18 -8.55 0.99
C PHE A 64 7.75 -8.35 0.50
N SER A 65 6.83 -9.10 1.11
CA SER A 65 5.39 -8.88 0.97
C SER A 65 4.74 -8.78 2.35
N LEU A 66 3.78 -7.86 2.48
CA LEU A 66 3.04 -7.65 3.73
C LEU A 66 1.56 -7.46 3.42
N GLN A 67 0.69 -8.20 4.11
CA GLN A 67 -0.75 -7.97 4.02
C GLN A 67 -1.13 -6.70 4.79
N LEU A 68 -1.96 -5.86 4.18
CA LEU A 68 -2.52 -4.68 4.81
C LEU A 68 -3.82 -5.04 5.53
N GLU A 69 -3.92 -4.64 6.79
CA GLU A 69 -5.11 -4.85 7.62
C GLU A 69 -5.78 -3.52 7.94
N ALA A 70 -7.07 -3.39 7.59
CA ALA A 70 -7.90 -2.28 8.03
C ALA A 70 -8.45 -2.61 9.43
N ASN A 71 -7.93 -1.93 10.45
CA ASN A 71 -8.53 -1.92 11.80
C ASN A 71 -9.36 -0.65 11.99
#